data_AF-A0A120KPU5-F1
#
_entry.id   AF-A0A120KPU5-F1
#
_cell.length_a   1.000
_cell.length_b   1.000
_cell.length_c   1.000
_cell.angle_alpha   90.00
_cell.angle_beta   90.00
_cell.angle_gamma   90.00
#
_symmetry.space_group_name_H-M   'P 1'
#
loop_
_entity.id
_entity.type
_entity.pdbx_description
1 polymer ?
#
loop_
_entity_poly.entity_id
_entity_poly.type
_entity_poly.pdbx_seq_one_letter_code
_entity_poly.pdbx_strand_id
1 'polypeptide(L)' 'MTLGLNNMAQVEFDNLMAEIKAKNPNLFQFIADFVNRKVSTEEVDDFLKMERSDQVDYIKNYKARA' A
#
# COMPACT_ATOMS: atom_id res chain seq x y z
N MET A 1 -14.69 -8.25 7.77
CA MET A 1 -15.37 -8.51 6.49
C MET A 1 -14.57 -7.84 5.41
N THR A 2 -13.97 -8.60 4.49
CA THR A 2 -13.32 -7.99 3.32
C THR A 2 -14.42 -7.73 2.29
N LEU A 3 -15.05 -6.55 2.36
CA LEU A 3 -15.87 -6.06 1.25
C LEU A 3 -14.96 -5.97 0.04
N GLY A 4 -15.39 -6.53 -1.10
CA GLY A 4 -14.66 -6.34 -2.34
C GLY A 4 -14.53 -4.85 -2.61
N LEU A 5 -13.32 -4.39 -3.00
CA LEU A 5 -13.03 -2.97 -3.22
C LEU A 5 -14.06 -2.29 -4.13
N ASN A 6 -14.63 -3.04 -5.08
CA ASN A 6 -15.63 -2.58 -6.04
C ASN A 6 -16.99 -2.19 -5.41
N ASN A 7 -17.30 -2.65 -4.20
CA ASN A 7 -18.57 -2.39 -3.51
C ASN A 7 -18.40 -1.54 -2.24
N MET A 8 -17.18 -1.04 -1.99
CA MET A 8 -16.85 -0.27 -0.79
C MET A 8 -17.33 1.17 -0.93
N ALA A 9 -18.02 1.70 0.09
CA ALA A 9 -18.35 3.11 0.14
C ALA A 9 -17.10 3.95 0.40
N GLN A 10 -17.05 5.19 -0.09
CA GLN A 10 -15.88 6.07 0.09
C GLN A 10 -15.46 6.19 1.56
N VAL A 11 -16.42 6.31 2.48
CA VAL A 11 -16.14 6.40 3.93
C VAL A 11 -15.47 5.14 4.49
N GLU A 12 -15.80 3.97 3.96
CA GLU A 12 -15.18 2.70 4.37
C GLU A 12 -13.74 2.62 3.87
N PHE A 13 -13.50 3.08 2.64
CA PHE A 13 -12.16 3.18 2.07
C PHE A 13 -11.29 4.17 2.84
N ASP A 14 -11.82 5.34 3.16
CA ASP A 14 -11.10 6.37 3.93
C ASP A 14 -10.74 5.86 5.34
N ASN A 15 -11.67 5.16 6.00
CA ASN A 15 -11.42 4.53 7.29
C ASN A 15 -10.33 3.45 7.20
N LEU A 16 -10.36 2.61 6.16
CA LEU A 16 -9.33 1.61 5.92
C LEU A 16 -7.96 2.26 5.70
N MET A 17 -7.88 3.32 4.90
CA MET A 17 -6.64 4.06 4.66
C MET A 17 -6.11 4.73 5.93
N ALA A 18 -7.00 5.27 6.77
CA ALA A 18 -6.63 5.82 8.08
C ALA A 18 -6.09 4.73 9.03
N GLU A 19 -6.70 3.55 9.04
CA GLU A 19 -6.23 2.40 9.82
C GLU A 19 -4.85 1.91 9.34
N ILE A 20 -4.65 1.79 8.02
CA ILE A 20 -3.36 1.40 7.43
C ILE A 20 -2.31 2.45 7.79
N LYS A 21 -2.62 3.74 7.71
CA LYS A 21 -1.68 4.81 8.10
C LYS A 21 -1.27 4.71 9.57
N ALA A 22 -2.21 4.41 10.46
CA ALA A 22 -1.95 4.32 11.89
C ALA A 22 -1.13 3.06 12.26
N LYS A 23 -1.42 1.92 11.63
CA LYS A 23 -0.80 0.63 11.99
C LYS A 23 0.43 0.28 11.15
N ASN A 24 0.47 0.71 9.89
CA ASN A 24 1.46 0.35 8.89
C ASN A 24 1.86 1.58 8.05
N PRO A 25 2.52 2.59 8.66
CA PRO A 25 2.81 3.87 8.01
C PRO A 25 3.65 3.73 6.73
N ASN A 26 4.56 2.76 6.66
CA ASN A 26 5.36 2.54 5.46
C ASN A 26 4.55 1.93 4.30
N LEU A 27 3.60 1.04 4.60
CA LEU A 27 2.68 0.50 3.60
C LEU A 27 1.77 1.60 3.06
N PHE A 28 1.25 2.45 3.97
CA PHE A 28 0.49 3.64 3.57
C PHE A 28 1.31 4.54 2.64
N GLN A 29 2.57 4.80 2.99
CA GLN A 29 3.45 5.64 2.17
C GLN A 29 3.72 5.02 0.80
N PHE A 30 3.93 3.70 0.71
CA PHE A 30 4.09 2.99 -0.55
C PHE A 30 2.86 3.12 -1.46
N ILE A 31 1.66 2.93 -0.90
CA ILE A 31 0.41 3.12 -1.64
C ILE A 31 0.24 4.59 -2.09
N ALA A 32 0.53 5.53 -1.20
CA ALA A 32 0.44 6.96 -1.51
C ALA A 32 1.40 7.35 -2.65
N ASP A 33 2.64 6.85 -2.62
CA ASP A 33 3.65 7.10 -3.63
C ASP A 33 3.32 6.42 -4.96
N PHE A 34 2.68 5.25 -4.94
CA PHE A 34 2.13 4.63 -6.16
C PHE A 34 1.02 5.48 -6.79
N VAL A 35 0.03 5.92 -6.01
CA VAL A 35 -1.06 6.79 -6.50
C VAL A 35 -0.51 8.10 -7.06
N ASN A 36 0.53 8.65 -6.43
CA ASN A 36 1.22 9.86 -6.89
C ASN A 36 2.25 9.62 -8.01
N ARG A 37 2.29 8.42 -8.60
CA ARG A 37 3.17 8.04 -9.72
C ARG A 37 4.68 8.11 -9.41
N LYS A 38 5.04 8.01 -8.13
CA LYS A 38 6.44 7.92 -7.64
C LYS A 38 6.94 6.48 -7.52
N VAL A 39 6.02 5.51 -7.47
CA VAL A 39 6.28 4.08 -7.67
C VAL A 39 5.68 3.70 -9.01
N SER A 40 6.44 2.99 -9.85
CA SER A 40 5.97 2.56 -11.16
C SER A 40 5.06 1.33 -11.04
N THR A 41 4.27 1.07 -12.08
CA THR A 41 3.48 -0.17 -12.16
C THR A 41 4.36 -1.42 -12.23
N GLU A 42 5.53 -1.32 -12.86
CA GLU A 42 6.53 -2.39 -12.93
C GLU A 42 7.07 -2.74 -11.54
N GLU A 43 7.39 -1.73 -10.72
CA GLU A 43 7.86 -1.97 -9.36
C GLU A 43 6.77 -2.58 -8.46
N VAL A 44 5.50 -2.18 -8.63
CA VAL A 44 4.40 -2.84 -7.93
C VAL A 44 4.26 -4.30 -8.37
N ASP A 45 4.40 -4.57 -9.66
CA ASP A 45 4.35 -5.94 -10.19
C ASP A 45 5.49 -6.80 -9.65
N ASP A 46 6.71 -6.26 -9.58
CA ASP A 46 7.86 -6.92 -8.96
C ASP A 46 7.63 -7.18 -7.47
N PHE A 47 7.14 -6.19 -6.73
CA PHE A 47 6.77 -6.35 -5.32
C PHE A 47 5.74 -7.48 -5.12
N LEU A 48 4.72 -7.57 -5.98
CA LEU A 48 3.69 -8.59 -5.87
C LEU A 48 4.19 -10.01 -6.19
N LYS A 49 5.29 -10.15 -6.94
CA LYS A 49 5.94 -11.43 -7.24
C LYS A 49 6.96 -11.88 -6.20
N MET A 50 7.35 -10.99 -5.28
CA MET A 50 8.28 -11.32 -4.20
C MET A 50 7.71 -12.35 -3.24
N GLU A 51 8.59 -13.13 -2.62
CA GLU A 51 8.22 -13.97 -1.48
C GLU A 51 7.72 -13.10 -0.32
N ARG A 52 6.85 -13.68 0.52
CA ARG A 52 6.20 -12.92 1.60
C ARG A 52 7.20 -12.28 2.57
N SER A 53 8.33 -12.95 2.86
CA SER A 53 9.39 -12.37 3.70
C SER A 53 9.98 -11.12 3.07
N ASP A 54 10.24 -11.18 1.77
CA ASP A 54 10.88 -10.11 1.01
C ASP A 54 9.94 -8.91 0.86
N GLN A 55 8.63 -9.15 0.68
CA GLN A 55 7.61 -8.10 0.73
C GLN A 55 7.59 -7.38 2.07
N VAL A 56 7.66 -8.14 3.18
CA VAL A 56 7.68 -7.56 4.53
C VAL A 56 8.93 -6.73 4.73
N ASP A 57 10.10 -7.24 4.34
CA ASP A 57 11.36 -6.51 4.46
C ASP A 57 11.42 -5.28 3.56
N TYR A 58 10.86 -5.36 2.34
CA TYR A 58 10.72 -4.22 1.44
C TYR A 58 9.89 -3.12 2.10
N ILE A 59 8.68 -3.43 2.58
CA ILE A 59 7.79 -2.44 3.21
C ILE A 59 8.38 -1.90 4.51
N LYS A 60 9.02 -2.75 5.33
CA LYS A 60 9.67 -2.33 6.57
C LYS A 60 10.73 -1.24 6.33
N ASN A 61 11.44 -1.31 5.20
CA ASN A 61 12.49 -0.36 4.84
C ASN A 61 12.03 0.75 3.88
N TYR A 62 10.76 0.76 3.48
CA TYR A 62 10.23 1.74 2.54
C TYR A 62 10.25 3.16 3.12
N LYS A 63 10.60 4.14 2.26
CA LYS A 63 10.65 5.56 2.60
C LYS A 63 9.93 6.37 1.54
N ALA A 64 9.35 7.48 1.96
CA ALA A 64 8.68 8.43 1.07
C ALA A 64 9.63 8.88 -0.04
N ARG A 65 9.12 8.88 -1.28
CA ARG A 65 9.87 9.33 -2.46
C ARG A 65 9.63 10.81 -2.72
N ALA A 66 10.65 11.48 -3.25
CA ALA A 66 10.58 12.89 -3.67
C ALA A 66 9.52 13.08 -4.76
#